data_AF-A0A369SJ48-F1
#
_entry.id   AF-A0A369SJ48-F1
#
_cell.length_a   1.000
_cell.length_b   1.000
_cell.length_c   1.000
_cell.angle_alpha   90.00
_cell.angle_beta   90.00
_cell.angle_gamma   90.00
#
_symmetry.space_group_name_H-M   'P 1'
#
loop_
_entity.id
_entity.type
_entity.pdbx_description
1 polymer ?
#
loop_
_entity_poly.entity_id
_entity_poly.type
_entity_poly.pdbx_seq_one_letter_code
_entity_poly.pdbx_strand_id
1 'polypeptide(L)'
;MEAKQDPTVPDETNNNLEALCTDMFTKSTKYLQGELSATVGEYELLHDLNDAAVVKYSDMATLVGSLKDTMQDVNEKYVKLLPYLKKIDELEKSIQKLETVAKDLDSYSKRLEMKYKKLVRT
;
A
#
# COMPACT_ATOMS: atom_id res chain seq x y z
N MET A 1 -45.82 -15.22 -91.30
CA MET A 1 -45.60 -16.25 -90.27
C MET A 1 -44.55 -15.68 -89.34
N GLU A 2 -44.85 -14.67 -88.53
CA GLU A 2 -45.77 -14.69 -87.38
C GLU A 2 -45.54 -15.84 -86.39
N ALA A 3 -45.57 -15.42 -85.13
CA ALA A 3 -45.54 -16.15 -83.87
C ALA A 3 -44.15 -16.53 -83.33
N LYS A 4 -43.77 -16.18 -82.10
CA LYS A 4 -44.48 -15.51 -81.02
C LYS A 4 -43.43 -15.07 -79.99
N GLN A 5 -43.57 -13.84 -79.50
CA GLN A 5 -43.12 -13.44 -78.19
C GLN A 5 -43.80 -14.33 -77.15
N ASP A 6 -43.04 -14.86 -76.18
CA ASP A 6 -43.56 -15.45 -74.94
C ASP A 6 -42.58 -15.06 -73.80
N PRO A 7 -43.02 -14.92 -72.54
CA PRO A 7 -43.06 -13.60 -71.91
C PRO A 7 -42.35 -13.60 -70.54
N THR A 8 -42.07 -12.39 -70.05
CA THR A 8 -42.05 -12.06 -68.61
C THR A 8 -41.37 -13.06 -67.65
N VAL A 9 -40.05 -12.91 -67.45
CA VAL A 9 -39.47 -13.12 -66.11
C VAL A 9 -39.32 -11.72 -65.50
N PRO A 10 -39.99 -11.38 -64.40
CA PRO A 10 -40.07 -10.00 -63.93
C PRO A 10 -38.70 -9.45 -63.52
N ASP A 11 -38.49 -8.19 -63.92
CA ASP A 11 -37.50 -7.22 -63.42
C ASP A 11 -37.46 -7.10 -61.87
N GLU A 12 -38.40 -7.74 -61.17
CA GLU A 12 -38.49 -7.82 -59.71
C GLU A 12 -37.32 -8.57 -59.06
N THR A 13 -36.73 -9.56 -59.74
CA THR A 13 -35.61 -10.35 -59.16
C THR A 13 -34.29 -9.56 -59.09
N ASN A 14 -34.01 -8.73 -60.10
CA ASN A 14 -32.85 -7.84 -60.09
C ASN A 14 -33.03 -6.70 -59.08
N ASN A 15 -34.21 -6.09 -59.04
CA ASN A 15 -34.53 -5.05 -58.06
C ASN A 15 -34.47 -5.58 -56.61
N ASN A 16 -34.87 -6.83 -56.36
CA ASN A 16 -34.74 -7.47 -55.05
C ASN A 16 -33.28 -7.74 -54.69
N LEU A 17 -32.45 -8.20 -55.63
CA LEU A 17 -31.02 -8.41 -55.40
C LEU A 17 -30.27 -7.09 -55.10
N GLU A 18 -30.54 -6.03 -55.86
CA GLU A 18 -29.95 -4.71 -55.60
C GLU A 18 -30.39 -4.14 -54.24
N ALA A 19 -31.66 -4.33 -53.87
CA ALA A 19 -32.18 -3.95 -52.55
C ALA A 19 -31.50 -4.74 -51.41
N LEU A 20 -31.31 -6.06 -51.58
CA LEU A 20 -30.61 -6.93 -50.62
C LEU A 20 -29.13 -6.55 -50.49
N CYS A 21 -28.43 -6.26 -51.60
CA CYS A 21 -27.04 -5.78 -51.57
C CYS A 21 -26.93 -4.41 -50.87
N THR A 22 -27.87 -3.50 -51.12
CA THR A 22 -27.91 -2.19 -50.47
C THR A 22 -28.20 -2.30 -48.97
N ASP A 23 -29.14 -3.18 -48.56
CA ASP A 23 -29.42 -3.46 -47.15
C ASP A 23 -28.22 -4.09 -46.45
N MET A 24 -27.57 -5.07 -47.09
CA MET A 24 -26.35 -5.70 -46.57
C MET A 24 -25.22 -4.67 -46.40
N PHE A 25 -24.98 -3.81 -47.39
CA PHE A 25 -23.95 -2.76 -47.32
C PHE A 25 -24.27 -1.74 -46.22
N THR A 26 -25.53 -1.35 -46.09
CA THR A 26 -26.01 -0.42 -45.05
C THR A 26 -25.81 -1.03 -43.66
N LYS A 27 -26.19 -2.30 -43.46
CA LYS A 27 -26.01 -3.01 -42.19
C LYS A 27 -24.54 -3.22 -41.86
N SER A 28 -23.72 -3.59 -42.84
CA SER A 28 -22.28 -3.77 -42.66
C SER A 28 -21.60 -2.45 -42.28
N THR A 29 -21.98 -1.35 -42.95
CA THR A 29 -21.47 0.00 -42.62
C THR A 29 -21.89 0.41 -41.21
N LYS A 30 -23.16 0.21 -40.83
CA LYS A 30 -23.64 0.51 -39.47
C LYS A 30 -22.94 -0.33 -38.41
N TYR A 31 -22.72 -1.62 -38.68
CA TYR A 31 -22.00 -2.51 -37.79
C TYR A 31 -20.55 -2.04 -37.60
N LEU A 32 -19.82 -1.80 -38.69
CA LEU A 32 -18.44 -1.30 -38.63
C LEU A 32 -18.34 0.05 -37.91
N GLN A 33 -19.29 0.96 -38.14
CA GLN A 33 -19.36 2.23 -37.44
C GLN A 33 -19.60 2.02 -35.93
N GLY A 34 -20.48 1.09 -35.57
CA GLY A 34 -20.76 0.72 -34.19
C GLY A 34 -19.54 0.14 -33.49
N GLU A 35 -18.87 -0.84 -34.11
CA GLU A 35 -17.65 -1.45 -33.60
C GLU A 35 -16.53 -0.40 -33.44
N LEU A 36 -16.32 0.47 -34.43
CA LEU A 36 -15.30 1.50 -34.36
C LEU A 36 -15.58 2.50 -33.22
N SER A 37 -16.83 2.95 -33.08
CA SER A 37 -17.22 3.83 -31.98
C SER A 37 -17.06 3.16 -30.62
N ALA A 38 -17.39 1.86 -30.51
CA ALA A 38 -17.19 1.09 -29.29
C ALA A 38 -15.69 0.97 -28.96
N THR A 39 -14.85 0.62 -29.94
CA THR A 39 -13.39 0.55 -29.77
C THR A 39 -12.80 1.90 -29.35
N VAL A 40 -13.27 3.01 -29.92
CA VAL A 40 -12.83 4.35 -29.48
C VAL A 40 -13.17 4.59 -28.01
N GLY A 41 -14.40 4.27 -27.59
CA GLY A 41 -14.80 4.40 -26.18
C GLY A 41 -13.99 3.50 -25.23
N GLU A 42 -13.62 2.29 -25.68
CA GLU A 42 -12.71 1.41 -24.92
C GLU A 42 -11.32 2.03 -24.75
N TYR A 43 -10.78 2.67 -25.79
CA TYR A 43 -9.49 3.36 -25.70
C TYR A 43 -9.54 4.59 -24.79
N GLU A 44 -10.61 5.38 -24.85
CA GLU A 44 -10.81 6.52 -23.94
C GLU A 44 -10.87 6.05 -22.49
N LEU A 45 -11.63 4.98 -22.20
CA LEU A 45 -11.69 4.40 -20.87
C LEU A 45 -10.32 3.88 -20.40
N LEU A 46 -9.57 3.22 -21.29
CA LEU A 46 -8.24 2.71 -20.95
C LEU A 46 -7.26 3.84 -20.64
N HIS A 47 -7.36 4.95 -21.38
CA HIS A 47 -6.59 6.16 -21.11
C HIS A 47 -6.93 6.73 -19.72
N ASP A 48 -8.22 6.91 -19.41
CA ASP A 48 -8.66 7.42 -18.10
C ASP A 48 -8.24 6.51 -16.95
N LEU A 49 -8.28 5.19 -17.15
CA LEU A 49 -7.79 4.22 -16.19
C LEU A 49 -6.27 4.31 -16.00
N ASN A 50 -5.52 4.58 -17.08
CA ASN A 50 -4.08 4.78 -16.99
C ASN A 50 -3.75 6.03 -16.17
N ASP A 51 -4.42 7.15 -16.45
CA ASP A 51 -4.25 8.40 -15.71
C ASP A 51 -4.57 8.21 -14.22
N ALA A 52 -5.69 7.54 -13.91
CA ALA A 52 -6.05 7.22 -12.54
C ALA A 52 -5.01 6.31 -11.86
N ALA A 53 -4.44 5.34 -12.59
CA ALA A 53 -3.39 4.48 -12.07
C ALA A 53 -2.09 5.27 -11.80
N VAL A 54 -1.69 6.16 -12.70
CA VAL A 54 -0.52 7.03 -12.52
C VAL A 54 -0.66 7.87 -11.25
N VAL A 55 -1.80 8.52 -11.05
CA VAL A 55 -2.08 9.29 -9.83
C VAL A 55 -1.99 8.39 -8.59
N LYS A 56 -2.65 7.23 -8.62
CA LYS A 56 -2.63 6.28 -7.49
C LYS A 56 -1.22 5.80 -7.14
N TYR A 57 -0.39 5.51 -8.13
CA TYR A 57 1.00 5.11 -7.89
C TYR A 57 1.87 6.26 -7.37
N SER A 58 1.64 7.48 -7.84
CA SER A 58 2.32 8.68 -7.32
C SER A 58 1.98 8.94 -5.84
N ASP A 59 0.70 8.83 -5.49
CA ASP A 59 0.24 8.96 -4.10
C ASP A 59 0.84 7.87 -3.22
N MET A 60 0.86 6.62 -3.72
CA MET A 60 1.46 5.50 -3.01
C MET A 60 2.97 5.70 -2.80
N ALA A 61 3.69 6.20 -3.80
CA ALA A 61 5.11 6.51 -3.67
C ALA A 61 5.37 7.59 -2.61
N THR A 62 4.53 8.62 -2.57
CA THR A 62 4.60 9.69 -1.57
C THR A 62 4.34 9.15 -0.15
N LEU A 63 3.31 8.31 0.01
CA LEU A 63 2.99 7.67 1.29
C LEU A 63 4.12 6.74 1.76
N VAL A 64 4.72 5.95 0.86
CA VAL A 64 5.86 5.10 1.19
C VAL A 64 7.06 5.94 1.63
N GLY A 65 7.30 7.08 0.98
CA GLY A 65 8.32 8.05 1.39
C GLY A 65 8.11 8.54 2.83
N SER A 66 6.91 9.04 3.15
CA SER A 66 6.61 9.53 4.50
C SER A 66 6.65 8.43 5.57
N LEU A 67 6.25 7.20 5.23
CA LEU A 67 6.35 6.06 6.12
C LEU A 67 7.82 5.71 6.41
N LYS A 68 8.68 5.73 5.40
CA LYS A 68 10.12 5.50 5.55
C LYS A 68 10.73 6.53 6.50
N ASP A 69 10.42 7.81 6.31
CA ASP A 69 10.93 8.89 7.16
C ASP A 69 10.48 8.72 8.62
N THR A 70 9.21 8.38 8.82
CA THR A 70 8.64 8.08 10.15
C THR A 70 9.37 6.91 10.80
N MET A 71 9.61 5.84 10.04
CA MET A 71 10.30 4.64 10.54
C MET A 71 11.76 4.94 10.90
N GLN A 72 12.43 5.79 10.12
CA GLN A 72 13.78 6.26 10.44
C GLN A 72 13.80 7.07 11.74
N ASP A 73 12.89 8.03 11.92
CA ASP A 73 12.80 8.84 13.14
C ASP A 73 12.56 7.98 14.39
N VAL A 74 11.66 6.99 14.31
CA VAL A 74 11.41 6.03 15.39
C VAL A 74 12.66 5.23 15.72
N ASN A 75 13.35 4.71 14.69
CA ASN A 75 14.58 3.97 14.90
C ASN A 75 15.69 4.83 15.52
N GLU A 76 15.83 6.08 15.09
CA GLU A 76 16.79 7.01 15.68
C GLU A 76 16.48 7.30 17.15
N LYS A 77 15.21 7.53 17.50
CA LYS A 77 14.77 7.71 18.90
C LYS A 77 15.08 6.48 19.74
N TYR A 78 14.85 5.29 19.20
CA TYR A 78 15.18 4.03 19.85
C TYR A 78 16.68 3.91 20.13
N VAL A 79 17.53 4.16 19.13
CA VAL A 79 18.99 4.12 19.29
C VAL A 79 19.47 5.17 20.30
N LYS A 80 18.90 6.38 20.28
CA LYS A 80 19.19 7.45 21.26
C LYS A 80 18.76 7.08 22.69
N LEU A 81 17.79 6.18 22.85
CA LEU A 81 17.30 5.73 24.17
C LEU A 81 18.21 4.67 24.80
N LEU A 82 18.81 3.77 24.01
CA LEU A 82 19.72 2.71 24.48
C LEU A 82 20.80 3.17 25.49
N PRO A 83 21.54 4.29 25.28
CA PRO A 83 22.55 4.72 26.25
C PRO A 83 21.95 5.14 27.59
N TYR A 84 20.71 5.65 27.64
CA TYR A 84 20.06 5.97 28.90
C TYR A 84 19.67 4.71 29.68
N LEU A 85 19.18 3.68 29.00
CA LEU A 85 18.93 2.37 29.61
C LEU A 85 20.22 1.79 30.21
N LYS A 86 21.32 1.85 29.47
CA LYS A 86 22.63 1.40 29.99
C LYS A 86 23.06 2.19 31.24
N LYS A 87 22.84 3.51 31.27
CA LYS A 87 23.13 4.32 32.46
C LYS A 87 22.27 3.93 33.65
N ILE A 88 21.01 3.56 33.44
CA ILE A 88 20.12 3.05 34.49
C ILE A 88 20.69 1.74 35.07
N ASP A 89 21.14 0.82 34.22
CA ASP A 89 21.77 -0.44 34.68
C ASP A 89 23.05 -0.19 35.49
N GLU A 90 23.87 0.78 35.07
CA GLU A 90 25.09 1.19 35.79
C GLU A 90 24.77 1.84 37.14
N LEU A 91 23.71 2.65 37.21
CA LEU A 91 23.22 3.26 38.43
C LEU A 91 22.69 2.20 39.40
N GLU A 92 21.92 1.22 38.92
CA GLU A 92 21.40 0.11 39.72
C GLU A 92 22.56 -0.65 40.40
N LYS A 93 23.61 -0.99 39.65
CA LYS A 93 24.81 -1.64 40.19
C LYS A 93 25.48 -0.79 41.27
N SER A 94 25.50 0.53 41.10
CA SER A 94 26.09 1.45 42.07
C SER A 94 25.26 1.52 43.35
N ILE A 95 23.92 1.51 43.24
CA ILE A 95 23.00 1.46 44.37
C ILE A 95 23.15 0.14 45.14
N GLN A 96 23.24 -1.00 44.46
CA GLN A 96 23.46 -2.30 45.09
C GLN A 96 24.76 -2.32 45.90
N LYS A 97 25.86 -1.80 45.34
CA LYS A 97 27.13 -1.67 46.07
C LYS A 97 26.99 -0.79 47.31
N LEU A 98 26.31 0.35 47.17
CA LEU A 98 26.07 1.26 48.29
C LEU A 98 25.24 0.59 49.39
N GLU A 99 24.24 -0.20 49.02
CA GLU A 99 23.42 -0.97 49.96
C GLU A 99 24.27 -1.99 50.73
N THR A 100 25.16 -2.71 50.05
CA THR A 100 26.11 -3.63 50.71
C THR A 100 26.99 -2.90 51.73
N VAL A 101 27.59 -1.77 51.33
CA VAL A 101 28.45 -0.98 52.22
C VAL A 101 27.68 -0.46 53.43
N ALA A 102 26.43 0.00 53.24
CA ALA A 102 25.59 0.44 54.35
C ALA A 102 25.25 -0.71 55.32
N LYS A 103 24.96 -1.92 54.81
CA LYS A 103 24.72 -3.12 55.63
C LYS A 103 25.95 -3.52 56.43
N ASP A 104 27.13 -3.45 55.83
CA ASP A 104 28.40 -3.76 56.50
C ASP A 104 28.70 -2.74 57.60
N LEU A 105 28.47 -1.45 57.34
CA LEU A 105 28.66 -0.37 58.31
C LEU A 105 27.69 -0.47 59.50
N ASP A 106 26.42 -0.79 59.25
CA ASP A 106 25.42 -1.04 60.29
C ASP A 106 25.83 -2.23 61.17
N SER A 107 26.28 -3.32 60.55
CA SER A 107 26.78 -4.52 61.25
C SER A 107 28.00 -4.22 62.12
N TYR A 108 28.94 -3.41 61.61
CA TYR A 108 30.11 -2.98 62.36
C TYR A 108 29.71 -2.09 63.56
N SER A 109 28.83 -1.11 63.34
CA SER A 109 28.32 -0.21 64.38
C SER A 109 27.63 -0.97 65.51
N LYS A 110 26.76 -1.94 65.18
CA LYS A 110 26.10 -2.83 66.16
C LYS A 110 27.11 -3.63 66.98
N ARG A 111 28.15 -4.19 66.33
CA ARG A 111 29.22 -4.93 67.02
C ARG A 111 30.01 -4.04 67.98
N LEU A 112 30.32 -2.82 67.56
CA LEU A 112 31.04 -1.85 68.39
C LEU A 112 30.19 -1.46 69.61
N GLU A 113 28.91 -1.16 69.41
CA GLU A 113 27.98 -0.81 70.49
C GLU A 113 27.87 -1.94 71.53
N MET A 114 27.77 -3.20 71.08
CA MET A 114 27.77 -4.36 71.98
C MET A 114 29.04 -4.47 72.81
N LYS A 115 30.22 -4.24 72.22
CA LYS A 115 31.50 -4.27 72.96
C LYS A 115 31.56 -3.14 73.99
N TYR A 116 31.14 -1.94 73.61
CA TYR A 116 31.11 -0.80 74.51
C TYR A 116 30.18 -1.03 75.70
N LYS A 117 28.95 -1.52 75.45
CA LYS A 117 28.00 -1.87 76.51
C LYS A 117 28.53 -2.92 77.49
N LYS A 118 29.37 -3.86 77.03
CA LYS A 118 30.04 -4.84 77.91
C LYS A 118 31.09 -4.17 78.80
N LEU A 119 31.93 -3.32 78.22
CA LEU A 119 33.00 -2.59 78.93
C LEU A 119 32.47 -1.61 79.99
N VAL A 120 31.35 -0.92 79.73
CA VAL A 120 30.77 0.06 80.66
C VAL A 120 29.97 -0.61 81.80
N ARG A 121 29.55 -1.87 81.63
CA ARG A 121 28.81 -2.64 82.66
C ARG A 121 29.72 -3.41 83.61
N THR A 122 31.00 -3.58 83.27
CA THR A 122 32.06 -4.03 84.18
C THR A 122 32.68 -2.85 84.91
#